data_AF-A0A2V8Z8D1-F1
#
_entry.id   AF-A0A2V8Z8D1-F1
#
_cell.length_a   1.000
_cell.length_b   1.000
_cell.length_c   1.000
_cell.angle_alpha   90.00
_cell.angle_beta   90.00
_cell.angle_gamma   90.00
#
_symmetry.space_group_name_H-M   'P 1'
#
loop_
_entity.id
_entity.type
_entity.pdbx_description
1 polymer ?
#
loop_
_entity_poly.entity_id
_entity_poly.type
_entity_poly.pdbx_seq_one_letter_code
_entity_poly.pdbx_strand_id
1 'polypeptide(L)'
;MVLASEFLKTFPMLHDVLIESWQEGMGAGNPYTTTPPGRSYGLPHSAATRVIPCANRSCNGRGFDIFQDISEMVREKLHIKEFVQVCCGDEGSPKEAQRRRDCVNTLHYRLTLKYEPEQPSS
;
A
#
# COMPACT_ATOMS: atom_id res chain seq x y z
N MET A 1 -19.20 -13.55 1.24
CA MET A 1 -19.05 -12.41 2.16
C MET A 1 -17.58 -12.06 2.22
N VAL A 2 -17.19 -10.91 1.65
CA VAL A 2 -15.88 -10.34 1.93
C VAL A 2 -16.04 -9.63 3.27
N LEU A 3 -15.34 -10.11 4.30
CA LEU A 3 -15.29 -9.37 5.57
C LEU A 3 -14.59 -8.05 5.26
N ALA A 4 -15.31 -6.93 5.40
CA ALA A 4 -14.70 -5.62 5.32
C ALA A 4 -13.57 -5.58 6.36
N SER A 5 -12.35 -5.30 5.90
CA SER A 5 -11.19 -5.21 6.77
C SER A 5 -11.43 -4.14 7.84
N GLU A 6 -10.86 -4.31 9.03
CA GLU A 6 -11.10 -3.41 10.18
C GLU A 6 -10.87 -1.94 9.84
N PHE A 7 -9.90 -1.63 8.97
CA PHE A 7 -9.64 -0.25 8.59
C PHE A 7 -10.70 0.31 7.62
N LEU A 8 -11.31 -0.51 6.76
CA LEU A 8 -12.37 -0.05 5.86
C LEU A 8 -13.64 0.36 6.62
N LYS A 9 -13.84 -0.10 7.86
CA LYS A 9 -14.92 0.39 8.73
C LYS A 9 -14.83 1.89 9.01
N THR A 10 -13.64 2.50 8.87
CA THR A 10 -13.47 3.95 8.99
C THR A 10 -13.97 4.73 7.77
N PHE A 11 -14.23 4.04 6.66
CA PHE A 11 -14.75 4.59 5.42
C PHE A 11 -16.08 3.91 5.05
N PRO A 12 -17.18 4.15 5.78
CA PRO A 12 -18.46 3.45 5.56
C PRO A 12 -19.10 3.69 4.18
N MET A 13 -18.63 4.68 3.43
CA MET A 13 -19.06 4.95 2.04
C MET A 13 -18.36 4.07 1.01
N LEU A 14 -17.35 3.30 1.41
CA LEU A 14 -16.59 2.43 0.51
C LEU A 14 -17.06 0.99 0.63
N HIS A 15 -17.39 0.41 -0.52
CA HIS A 15 -17.64 -1.00 -0.68
C HIS A 15 -16.35 -1.82 -0.67
N ASP A 16 -15.32 -1.34 -1.38
CA ASP A 16 -14.04 -2.03 -1.54
C ASP A 16 -12.95 -1.03 -1.94
N VAL A 17 -11.71 -1.41 -1.64
CA VAL A 17 -10.51 -0.68 -2.08
C VAL A 17 -9.62 -1.69 -2.78
N LEU A 18 -9.48 -1.54 -4.09
CA LEU A 18 -8.54 -2.35 -4.84
C LEU A 18 -7.19 -1.66 -4.90
N ILE A 19 -6.14 -2.45 -4.75
CA ILE A 19 -4.78 -2.01 -4.92
C ILE A 19 -4.09 -2.83 -6.00
N GLU A 20 -3.33 -2.13 -6.81
CA GLU A 20 -2.31 -2.69 -7.67
C GLU A 20 -0.99 -2.04 -7.30
N SER A 21 0.09 -2.80 -7.18
CA SER A 21 1.37 -2.22 -6.76
C SER A 21 2.57 -2.98 -7.27
N TRP A 22 3.71 -2.29 -7.27
CA TRP A 22 5.04 -2.86 -7.43
C TRP A 22 6.02 -2.05 -6.57
N GLN A 23 7.16 -2.64 -6.20
CA GLN A 23 8.16 -2.00 -5.35
C GLN A 23 9.49 -1.84 -6.08
N GLU A 24 10.25 -0.82 -5.69
CA GLU A 24 11.66 -0.63 -6.01
C GLU A 24 12.51 -0.79 -4.75
N GLY A 25 13.74 -1.25 -4.92
CA GLY A 25 14.73 -1.38 -3.84
C GLY A 25 15.05 -2.83 -3.46
N MET A 26 15.53 -3.01 -2.24
CA MET A 26 16.02 -4.29 -1.74
C MET A 26 14.89 -5.31 -1.63
N GLY A 27 15.10 -6.50 -2.18
CA GLY A 27 14.09 -7.57 -2.18
C GLY A 27 12.95 -7.39 -3.19
N ALA A 28 12.96 -6.30 -3.98
CA ALA A 28 12.02 -6.12 -5.08
C ALA A 28 12.55 -6.76 -6.37
N GLY A 29 11.72 -7.57 -7.04
CA GLY A 29 12.08 -8.30 -8.26
C GLY A 29 12.75 -9.65 -8.03
N ASN A 30 13.11 -10.33 -9.12
CA ASN A 30 13.78 -11.63 -9.07
C ASN A 30 15.30 -11.43 -8.93
N PRO A 31 15.94 -11.90 -7.84
CA PRO A 31 17.38 -11.73 -7.63
C PRO A 31 18.24 -12.51 -8.63
N TYR A 32 17.65 -13.41 -9.41
CA TYR A 32 18.32 -14.26 -10.41
C TYR A 32 18.18 -13.74 -11.84
N THR A 33 17.53 -12.60 -12.06
CA THR A 33 17.37 -12.00 -13.40
C THR A 33 18.06 -10.65 -13.46
N THR A 34 18.84 -10.41 -14.52
CA THR A 34 19.40 -9.08 -14.84
C THR A 34 18.37 -8.14 -15.45
N THR A 35 17.19 -8.65 -15.85
CA THR A 35 16.08 -7.83 -16.29
C THR A 35 15.52 -7.06 -15.10
N PRO A 36 15.45 -5.72 -15.16
CA PRO A 36 14.76 -4.93 -14.13
C PRO A 36 13.34 -5.47 -13.95
N PRO A 37 12.80 -5.54 -12.72
CA PRO A 37 11.42 -5.92 -12.52
C PRO A 37 10.52 -5.02 -13.39
N GLY A 38 9.55 -5.64 -14.07
CA GLY A 38 8.58 -4.89 -14.85
C GLY A 38 7.90 -3.86 -13.95
N ARG A 39 7.96 -2.58 -14.35
CA ARG A 39 7.25 -1.46 -13.71
C ARG A 39 5.76 -1.52 -14.06
N SER A 40 5.16 -2.68 -13.90
CA SER A 40 3.79 -2.97 -14.26
C SER A 40 3.02 -3.26 -12.99
N TYR A 41 1.92 -2.55 -12.82
CA TYR A 41 0.91 -2.88 -11.82
C TYR A 41 0.45 -4.34 -12.02
N GLY A 42 0.54 -5.13 -10.95
CA GLY A 42 0.02 -6.50 -10.92
C GLY A 42 -1.51 -6.53 -10.98
N LEU A 43 -2.10 -7.71 -10.80
CA LEU A 43 -3.55 -7.82 -10.73
C LEU A 43 -4.12 -7.06 -9.52
N PRO A 44 -5.23 -6.33 -9.67
CA PRO A 44 -5.87 -5.66 -8.55
C PRO A 44 -6.33 -6.67 -7.51
N HIS A 45 -6.07 -6.36 -6.24
CA HIS A 45 -6.57 -7.15 -5.12
C HIS A 45 -7.16 -6.24 -4.04
N SER A 46 -8.14 -6.73 -3.28
CA SER A 46 -8.74 -5.97 -2.19
C SER A 46 -7.70 -5.69 -1.10
N ALA A 47 -7.71 -4.47 -0.58
CA ALA A 47 -6.86 -4.05 0.51
C ALA A 47 -7.36 -4.67 1.83
N ALA A 48 -6.63 -5.68 2.31
CA ALA A 48 -6.92 -6.35 3.58
C ALA A 48 -6.40 -5.56 4.80
N THR A 49 -5.39 -4.72 4.62
CA THR A 49 -4.71 -3.94 5.66
C THR A 49 -4.42 -2.53 5.17
N ARG A 50 -4.32 -1.57 6.10
CA ARG A 50 -3.86 -0.21 5.78
C ARG A 50 -2.36 -0.14 5.47
N VAL A 51 -1.59 -1.15 5.88
CA VAL A 51 -0.15 -1.21 5.67
C VAL A 51 0.16 -2.27 4.64
N ILE A 52 0.86 -1.88 3.59
CA ILE A 52 1.42 -2.78 2.57
C ILE A 52 2.81 -3.21 3.04
N PRO A 53 3.10 -4.51 3.09
CA PRO A 53 4.40 -4.99 3.57
C PRO A 53 5.53 -4.59 2.62
N CYS A 54 6.67 -4.18 3.21
CA CYS A 54 7.89 -3.93 2.45
C CYS A 54 8.50 -5.26 1.97
N ALA A 55 8.96 -5.31 0.72
CA ALA A 55 9.64 -6.46 0.16
C ALA A 55 11.03 -6.70 0.78
N ASN A 56 11.64 -5.67 1.38
CA ASN A 56 12.92 -5.82 2.07
C ASN A 56 12.75 -6.59 3.39
N ARG A 57 13.26 -7.83 3.43
CA ARG A 57 13.24 -8.67 4.65
C ARG A 57 14.03 -8.12 5.82
N SER A 58 14.95 -7.19 5.57
CA SER A 58 15.74 -6.50 6.60
C SER A 58 15.03 -5.28 7.18
N CYS A 59 13.88 -4.89 6.62
CA CYS A 59 13.06 -3.80 7.12
C CYS A 59 12.35 -4.22 8.41
N ASN A 60 12.47 -3.43 9.48
CA ASN A 60 11.78 -3.62 10.75
C ASN A 60 10.29 -3.19 10.69
N GLY A 61 9.57 -3.72 9.69
CA GLY A 61 8.13 -3.95 9.75
C GLY A 61 7.17 -2.77 9.61
N ARG A 62 7.61 -1.58 9.17
CA ARG A 62 6.69 -0.42 9.04
C ARG A 62 6.05 -0.22 7.67
N GLY A 63 6.50 -0.94 6.64
CA GLY A 63 5.82 -1.01 5.33
C GLY A 63 5.48 0.36 4.73
N PHE A 64 4.34 0.42 4.05
CA PHE A 64 3.76 1.62 3.44
C PHE A 64 2.33 1.77 3.94
N ASP A 65 2.02 2.85 4.66
CA ASP A 65 0.66 3.11 5.17
C ASP A 65 -0.13 3.95 4.16
N ILE A 66 -1.21 3.38 3.62
CA ILE A 66 -2.05 3.98 2.58
C ILE A 66 -3.32 4.65 3.13
N PHE A 67 -3.48 4.70 4.46
CA PHE A 67 -4.70 5.22 5.08
C PHE A 67 -4.97 6.69 4.72
N GLN A 68 -3.91 7.50 4.70
CA GLN A 68 -4.03 8.93 4.40
C GLN A 68 -4.39 9.18 2.93
N ASP A 69 -3.90 8.34 2.02
CA ASP A 69 -4.21 8.43 0.59
C ASP A 69 -5.67 8.08 0.30
N ILE A 70 -6.18 7.01 0.95
CA ILE A 70 -7.60 6.65 0.88
C ILE A 70 -8.45 7.79 1.45
N SER A 71 -8.07 8.34 2.61
CA SER A 71 -8.76 9.48 3.23
C SER A 71 -8.84 10.68 2.30
N GLU A 72 -7.74 11.02 1.62
CA GLU A 72 -7.69 12.11 0.64
C GLU A 72 -8.60 11.82 -0.56
N MET A 73 -8.50 10.63 -1.15
CA MET A 73 -9.34 10.23 -2.28
C MET A 73 -10.83 10.25 -1.92
N VAL A 74 -11.22 9.78 -0.74
CA VAL A 74 -12.60 9.83 -0.24
C VAL A 74 -13.08 11.27 -0.12
N ARG A 75 -12.28 12.14 0.50
CA ARG A 75 -12.60 13.57 0.66
C ARG A 75 -12.81 14.25 -0.68
N GLU A 76 -12.01 13.88 -1.67
CA GLU A 76 -12.05 14.45 -3.03
C GLU A 76 -13.00 13.68 -3.98
N LYS A 77 -13.68 12.65 -3.48
CA LYS A 77 -14.57 11.75 -4.25
C LYS A 77 -13.88 11.16 -5.50
N LEU A 78 -12.59 10.85 -5.38
CA LEU A 78 -11.83 10.21 -6.45
C LEU A 78 -12.10 8.71 -6.48
N HIS A 79 -12.10 8.16 -7.69
CA HIS A 79 -12.26 6.72 -7.91
C HIS A 79 -10.93 6.02 -8.11
N ILE A 80 -9.98 6.63 -8.84
CA ILE A 80 -8.68 6.03 -9.17
C ILE A 80 -7.61 7.08 -8.99
N LYS A 81 -6.49 6.74 -8.34
CA LYS A 81 -5.31 7.60 -8.23
C LYS A 81 -4.05 6.75 -8.05
N GLU A 82 -2.96 7.22 -8.66
CA GLU A 82 -1.63 6.61 -8.54
C GLU A 82 -0.78 7.38 -7.54
N PHE A 83 0.05 6.65 -6.82
CA PHE A 83 0.86 7.15 -5.72
C PHE A 83 2.26 6.52 -5.74
N VAL A 84 3.19 7.24 -5.14
CA VAL A 84 4.56 6.78 -4.89
C VAL A 84 4.91 7.12 -3.45
N GLN A 85 5.31 6.13 -2.67
CA GLN A 85 5.64 6.30 -1.25
C GLN A 85 6.95 5.59 -0.92
N VAL A 86 7.78 6.23 -0.08
CA VAL A 86 8.98 5.61 0.50
C VAL A 86 8.61 4.88 1.78
N CYS A 87 9.23 3.73 2.04
CA CYS A 87 8.95 2.91 3.20
C CYS A 87 9.23 3.69 4.50
N CYS A 88 8.28 3.67 5.43
CA CYS A 88 8.45 4.33 6.74
C CYS A 88 9.24 3.49 7.75
N GLY A 89 9.82 2.37 7.29
CA GLY A 89 10.57 1.43 8.12
C GLY A 89 12.04 1.77 8.24
N ASP A 90 12.70 1.07 9.15
CA ASP A 90 14.13 1.17 9.38
C ASP A 90 14.83 -0.18 9.18
N GLU A 91 16.08 -0.12 8.76
CA GLU A 91 16.99 -1.25 8.58
C GLU A 91 18.07 -1.20 9.66
N GLY A 92 18.44 -2.36 10.21
CA GLY A 92 19.48 -2.49 11.22
C GLY A 92 19.04 -3.25 12.47
N SER A 93 20.02 -3.59 13.33
CA SER A 93 19.76 -4.36 14.54
C SER A 93 19.00 -3.53 15.58
N PRO A 94 17.91 -4.06 16.18
CA PRO A 94 17.14 -3.35 17.19
C PRO A 94 17.99 -2.91 18.40
N LYS A 95 19.07 -3.64 18.69
CA LYS A 95 19.96 -3.44 19.85
C LYS A 95 20.92 -2.26 19.72
N GLU A 96 21.15 -1.76 18.51
CA GLU A 96 22.08 -0.65 18.26
C GLU A 96 21.33 0.47 17.54
N ALA A 97 20.59 1.30 18.28
CA ALA A 97 19.83 2.42 17.73
C ALA A 97 20.69 3.34 16.84
N GLN A 98 21.99 3.44 17.13
CA GLN A 98 22.95 4.25 16.39
C GLN A 98 23.29 3.72 14.98
N ARG A 99 22.85 2.51 14.61
CA ARG A 99 23.02 1.91 13.28
C ARG A 99 21.73 1.76 12.48
N ARG A 100 20.59 2.23 12.99
CA ARG A 100 19.32 2.22 12.25
C ARG A 100 19.42 3.22 11.11
N ARG A 101 19.11 2.75 9.90
CA ARG A 101 18.99 3.58 8.69
C ARG A 101 17.58 3.48 8.17
N ASP A 102 17.07 4.54 7.57
CA ASP A 102 15.75 4.50 6.95
C ASP A 102 15.75 3.50 5.79
N CYS A 103 14.67 2.73 5.67
CA CYS A 103 14.47 1.85 4.53
C CYS A 103 14.15 2.69 3.30
N VAL A 104 14.95 2.52 2.25
CA VAL A 104 14.84 3.33 1.03
C VAL A 104 14.00 2.66 -0.05
N ASN A 105 13.30 1.56 0.27
CA ASN A 105 12.38 0.93 -0.67
C ASN A 105 11.22 1.88 -0.99
N THR A 106 10.81 1.87 -2.25
CA THR A 106 9.72 2.70 -2.75
C THR A 106 8.59 1.80 -3.24
N LEU A 107 7.35 2.14 -2.90
CA LEU A 107 6.14 1.52 -3.41
C LEU A 107 5.53 2.45 -4.46
N HIS A 108 5.25 1.88 -5.63
CA HIS A 108 4.41 2.48 -6.66
C HIS A 108 3.09 1.74 -6.64
N TYR A 109 1.97 2.44 -6.47
CA TYR A 109 0.67 1.79 -6.34
C TYR A 109 -0.45 2.63 -6.92
N ARG A 110 -1.48 1.93 -7.40
CA ARG A 110 -2.75 2.49 -7.85
C ARG A 110 -3.84 2.03 -6.91
N LEU A 111 -4.59 2.99 -6.38
CA LEU A 111 -5.79 2.72 -5.60
C LEU A 111 -7.02 2.92 -6.48
N THR A 112 -7.96 1.98 -6.38
CA THR A 112 -9.30 2.10 -6.95
C THR A 112 -10.33 1.99 -5.82
N LEU A 113 -11.03 3.09 -5.54
CA LEU A 113 -12.11 3.16 -4.57
C LEU A 113 -13.44 2.79 -5.21
N LYS A 114 -14.09 1.74 -4.70
CA LYS A 114 -15.47 1.40 -5.03
C LYS A 114 -16.36 1.95 -3.93
N TYR A 115 -17.21 2.91 -4.26
CA TYR A 115 -18.18 3.47 -3.32
C TYR A 115 -19.42 2.58 -3.25
N GLU A 116 -20.08 2.58 -2.10
CA GLU A 116 -21.41 2.02 -1.95
C GLU A 116 -22.38 2.76 -2.89
N PRO A 117 -23.35 2.06 -3.50
CA PRO A 117 -24.37 2.71 -4.31
C PRO A 117 -25.18 3.67 -3.44
N GLU A 118 -25.43 4.87 -3.96
CA GLU A 118 -26.23 5.87 -3.27
C GLU A 118 -27.63 5.27 -3.01
N GLN A 119 -27.96 5.03 -1.74
CA GLN A 119 -29.28 4.55 -1.37
C GLN A 119 -30.27 5.64 -1.78
N PRO A 120 -31.27 5.36 -2.64
CA PRO A 120 -32.24 6.37 -3.02
C PRO A 120 -32.98 6.81 -1.75
N SER A 121 -32.83 8.09 -1.42
CA SER A 121 -33.60 8.75 -0.36
C SER A 121 -35.08 8.57 -0.66
N SER A 122 -35.77 7.81 0.19
CA SER A 122 -37.23 7.69 0.19
C SER A 122 -37.87 8.90 0.86
#